data_AF-A0A286GYX9-F1
#
_entry.id   AF-A0A286GYX9-F1
#
_cell.length_a   1.000
_cell.length_b   1.000
_cell.length_c   1.000
_cell.angle_alpha   90.00
_cell.angle_beta   90.00
_cell.angle_gamma   90.00
#
_symmetry.space_group_name_H-M   'P 1'
#
loop_
_entity.id
_entity.type
_entity.pdbx_description
1 polymer ?
#
loop_
_entity_poly.entity_id
_entity_poly.type
_entity_poly.pdbx_seq_one_letter_code
_entity_poly.pdbx_strand_id
1 'polypeptide(L)'
;MGTVSFTNDDESVTTLSDAEMFGADGKGFFTEDKPVNGVTYGRFLAACAMAIASAARAAAGAGNAVDQAAAADLARAAAEAAALAANAAKLLAQQAVLDAGAQVALAVEEADRAELAANSVTGSTVPDPAPDNAAMVAYSTGSAVTWARGSSAAVIPVAADVLLMDGLAYRLTAAAPVTVTLPADPATGAAVRLIDAGLGVTHTVARNGRTIMGAAEDLVLDVPGLVVDVWFNGADWRLA
;
A
#
# COMPACT_ATOMS: atom_id res chain seq x y z
N MET A 1 -49.46 -13.81 33.87
CA MET A 1 -48.37 -12.94 33.39
C MET A 1 -47.66 -12.46 34.62
N GLY A 2 -46.40 -12.85 34.77
CA GLY A 2 -45.59 -12.47 35.92
C GLY A 2 -45.13 -11.04 35.75
N THR A 3 -44.91 -10.35 36.85
CA THR A 3 -44.22 -9.06 36.86
C THR A 3 -43.04 -9.19 37.79
N VAL A 4 -41.89 -8.67 37.38
CA VAL A 4 -40.71 -8.58 38.24
C VAL A 4 -40.50 -7.12 38.58
N SER A 5 -40.45 -6.83 39.88
CA SER A 5 -40.23 -5.48 40.40
C SER A 5 -38.82 -5.37 40.96
N PHE A 6 -38.11 -4.31 40.59
CA PHE A 6 -36.82 -3.95 41.14
C PHE A 6 -36.97 -2.65 41.92
N THR A 7 -36.41 -2.59 43.13
CA THR A 7 -36.28 -1.36 43.90
C THR A 7 -34.91 -0.76 43.60
N ASN A 8 -34.92 0.45 43.05
CA ASN A 8 -33.71 1.22 42.76
C ASN A 8 -33.12 1.81 44.06
N ASP A 9 -31.88 2.31 43.99
CA ASP A 9 -31.18 2.91 45.13
C ASP A 9 -31.87 4.17 45.69
N ASP A 10 -32.75 4.81 44.90
CA ASP A 10 -33.60 5.93 45.31
C ASP A 10 -34.96 5.48 45.86
N GLU A 11 -35.10 4.19 46.18
CA GLU A 11 -36.32 3.50 46.62
C GLU A 11 -37.47 3.52 45.59
N SER A 12 -37.24 4.01 44.36
CA SER A 12 -38.25 3.90 43.31
C SER A 12 -38.41 2.44 42.86
N VAL A 13 -39.65 1.99 42.72
CA VAL A 13 -39.94 0.62 42.26
C VAL A 13 -40.23 0.65 40.76
N THR A 14 -39.33 0.08 39.97
CA THR A 14 -39.55 -0.13 38.55
C THR A 14 -40.08 -1.55 38.34
N THR A 15 -41.26 -1.66 37.74
CA THR A 15 -41.90 -2.95 37.47
C THR A 15 -41.86 -3.19 35.97
N LEU A 16 -41.26 -4.30 35.55
CA LEU A 16 -41.23 -4.70 34.15
C LEU A 16 -42.26 -5.80 33.93
N SER A 17 -43.10 -5.62 32.92
CA SER A 17 -44.06 -6.61 32.45
C SER A 17 -43.37 -7.67 31.56
N ASP A 18 -43.98 -8.86 31.45
CA ASP A 18 -43.52 -9.91 30.53
C ASP A 18 -43.30 -9.35 29.10
N ALA A 19 -44.17 -8.44 28.63
CA ALA A 19 -44.05 -7.84 27.29
C ALA A 19 -42.82 -6.92 27.14
N GLU A 20 -42.40 -6.24 28.21
CA GLU A 20 -41.24 -5.35 28.21
C GLU A 20 -39.93 -6.13 28.34
N MET A 21 -39.94 -7.27 29.04
CA MET A 21 -38.75 -8.12 29.15
C MET A 21 -38.46 -8.89 27.86
N PHE A 22 -39.50 -9.36 27.16
CA PHE A 22 -39.37 -10.24 26.00
C PHE A 22 -39.59 -9.58 24.65
N GLY A 23 -39.93 -8.27 24.62
CA GLY A 23 -40.21 -7.53 23.39
C GLY A 23 -41.51 -7.98 22.72
N ALA A 24 -42.28 -7.04 22.17
CA ALA A 24 -43.56 -7.36 21.50
C ALA A 24 -43.39 -8.25 20.24
N ASP A 25 -42.17 -8.33 19.71
CA ASP A 25 -41.73 -9.11 18.56
C ASP A 25 -41.01 -10.42 18.95
N GLY A 26 -40.97 -10.77 20.24
CA GLY A 26 -40.26 -11.95 20.75
C GLY A 26 -38.73 -11.78 20.74
N LYS A 27 -38.24 -10.58 20.46
CA LYS A 27 -36.83 -10.21 20.48
C LYS A 27 -36.58 -9.26 21.64
N GLY A 28 -36.71 -9.79 22.86
CA GLY A 28 -36.43 -9.03 24.07
C GLY A 28 -35.01 -8.49 24.08
N PHE A 29 -34.75 -7.60 25.06
CA PHE A 29 -33.46 -6.96 25.35
C PHE A 29 -32.24 -7.90 25.38
N PHE A 30 -32.45 -9.22 25.34
CA PHE A 30 -31.45 -10.29 25.34
C PHE A 30 -31.06 -10.83 23.95
N THR A 31 -31.61 -10.31 22.85
CA THR A 31 -31.38 -10.90 21.50
C THR A 31 -30.49 -10.08 20.56
N GLU A 32 -30.11 -8.85 20.90
CA GLU A 32 -29.12 -8.13 20.08
C GLU A 32 -27.69 -8.50 20.52
N ASP A 33 -27.20 -9.54 19.85
CA ASP A 33 -25.84 -10.10 19.86
C ASP A 33 -24.82 -9.09 19.29
N LYS A 34 -24.66 -7.95 19.97
CA LYS A 34 -23.51 -7.08 19.75
C LYS A 34 -22.66 -7.05 21.01
N PRO A 35 -21.46 -7.66 20.98
CA PRO A 35 -20.54 -7.60 22.10
C PRO A 35 -20.00 -6.17 22.19
N VAL A 36 -20.70 -5.30 22.91
CA VAL A 36 -20.12 -4.03 23.33
C VAL A 36 -19.23 -4.33 24.53
N ASN A 37 -17.97 -4.63 24.24
CA ASN A 37 -16.85 -4.64 25.18
C ASN A 37 -16.97 -5.62 26.36
N GLY A 38 -17.13 -6.94 26.11
CA GLY A 38 -16.65 -8.03 26.98
C GLY A 38 -17.11 -8.13 28.45
N VAL A 39 -17.93 -7.20 28.95
CA VAL A 39 -18.17 -7.01 30.40
C VAL A 39 -19.59 -7.44 30.83
N THR A 40 -20.49 -7.71 29.89
CA THR A 40 -21.93 -7.72 30.22
C THR A 40 -22.45 -9.09 30.69
N TYR A 41 -21.96 -10.22 30.14
CA TYR A 41 -22.49 -11.54 30.52
C TYR A 41 -22.06 -12.01 31.92
N GLY A 42 -20.81 -11.74 32.33
CA GLY A 42 -20.31 -12.16 33.65
C GLY A 42 -20.99 -11.42 34.81
N ARG A 43 -21.28 -10.12 34.63
CA ARG A 43 -21.99 -9.32 35.64
C ARG A 43 -23.45 -9.72 35.80
N PHE A 44 -24.10 -10.10 34.71
CA PHE A 44 -25.48 -10.58 34.73
C PHE A 44 -25.60 -11.93 35.46
N LEU A 45 -24.72 -12.89 35.15
CA LEU A 45 -24.65 -14.19 35.84
C LEU A 45 -24.34 -14.02 37.34
N ALA A 46 -23.44 -13.10 37.70
CA ALA A 46 -23.14 -12.79 39.09
C ALA A 46 -24.34 -12.14 39.82
N ALA A 47 -25.06 -11.24 39.17
CA ALA A 47 -26.26 -10.61 39.72
C ALA A 47 -27.41 -11.63 39.92
N CYS A 48 -27.64 -12.53 38.96
CA CYS A 48 -28.60 -13.62 39.10
C CYS A 48 -28.23 -14.56 40.26
N ALA A 49 -26.95 -14.94 40.38
CA ALA A 49 -26.49 -15.79 41.48
C ALA A 49 -26.68 -15.12 42.86
N MET A 50 -26.42 -13.81 42.96
CA MET A 50 -26.66 -13.05 44.20
C MET A 50 -28.15 -12.93 44.54
N ALA A 51 -29.02 -12.73 43.55
CA ALA A 51 -30.46 -12.68 43.75
C ALA A 51 -31.06 -14.04 44.19
N ILE A 52 -30.55 -15.14 43.64
CA ILE A 52 -30.96 -16.50 44.05
C ILE A 52 -30.47 -16.78 45.49
N ALA A 53 -29.25 -16.39 45.83
CA ALA A 53 -28.70 -16.58 47.17
C ALA A 53 -29.42 -15.74 48.23
N SER A 54 -29.84 -14.51 47.92
CA SER A 54 -30.61 -13.67 48.85
C SER A 54 -32.02 -14.21 49.08
N ALA A 55 -32.69 -14.72 48.04
CA ALA A 55 -33.99 -15.37 48.16
C ALA A 55 -33.92 -16.65 49.03
N ALA A 56 -32.87 -17.45 48.89
CA ALA A 56 -32.67 -18.64 49.73
C ALA A 56 -32.46 -18.31 51.21
N ARG A 57 -31.71 -17.23 51.52
CA ARG A 57 -31.52 -16.74 52.90
C ARG A 57 -32.82 -16.24 53.52
N ALA A 58 -33.67 -15.57 52.74
CA ALA A 58 -34.98 -15.12 53.20
C ALA A 58 -35.90 -16.30 53.54
N ALA A 59 -35.89 -17.37 52.73
CA ALA A 59 -36.69 -18.57 52.98
C ALA A 59 -36.24 -19.34 54.25
N ALA A 60 -34.94 -19.40 54.53
CA ALA A 60 -34.41 -20.06 55.73
C ALA A 60 -34.80 -19.36 57.05
N GLY A 61 -35.23 -18.10 57.02
CA GLY A 61 -35.69 -17.36 58.18
C GLY A 61 -37.13 -17.68 58.62
N ALA A 62 -37.93 -18.37 57.80
CA ALA A 62 -39.32 -18.71 58.10
C ALA A 62 -39.38 -20.09 58.82
N GLY A 63 -39.48 -20.07 60.16
CA GLY A 63 -39.25 -21.25 61.02
C GLY A 63 -40.41 -22.26 61.15
N ASN A 64 -40.64 -23.12 60.16
CA ASN A 64 -41.47 -24.32 60.30
C ASN A 64 -40.69 -25.57 59.85
N ALA A 65 -40.86 -26.72 60.52
CA ALA A 65 -39.99 -27.90 60.31
C ALA A 65 -40.07 -28.52 58.90
N VAL A 66 -41.22 -28.44 58.22
CA VAL A 66 -41.37 -28.82 56.80
C VAL A 66 -40.63 -27.85 55.88
N ASP A 67 -40.49 -26.59 56.31
CA ASP A 67 -39.76 -25.55 55.59
C ASP A 67 -38.24 -25.72 55.75
N GLN A 68 -37.75 -26.44 56.77
CA GLN A 68 -36.32 -26.68 56.95
C GLN A 68 -35.73 -27.62 55.89
N ALA A 69 -36.45 -28.67 55.49
CA ALA A 69 -36.01 -29.58 54.43
C ALA A 69 -36.03 -28.88 53.06
N ALA A 70 -37.10 -28.13 52.78
CA ALA A 70 -37.21 -27.32 51.56
C ALA A 70 -36.14 -26.20 51.52
N ALA A 71 -35.84 -25.57 52.65
CA ALA A 71 -34.78 -24.58 52.77
C ALA A 71 -33.39 -25.19 52.54
N ALA A 72 -33.15 -26.42 53.02
CA ALA A 72 -31.90 -27.13 52.77
C ALA A 72 -31.72 -27.48 51.28
N ASP A 73 -32.79 -27.94 50.60
CA ASP A 73 -32.76 -28.22 49.16
C ASP A 73 -32.57 -26.94 48.34
N LEU A 74 -33.23 -25.84 48.72
CA LEU A 74 -33.05 -24.54 48.09
C LEU A 74 -31.63 -23.99 48.29
N ALA A 75 -31.06 -24.15 49.48
CA ALA A 75 -29.69 -23.75 49.77
C ALA A 75 -28.67 -24.58 48.96
N ARG A 76 -28.91 -25.88 48.77
CA ARG A 76 -28.11 -26.73 47.90
C ARG A 76 -28.20 -26.30 46.44
N ALA A 77 -29.41 -26.06 45.93
CA ALA A 77 -29.62 -25.56 44.57
C ALA A 77 -28.93 -24.19 44.34
N ALA A 78 -28.99 -23.29 45.33
CA ALA A 78 -28.30 -22.00 45.27
C ALA A 78 -26.77 -22.17 45.27
N ALA A 79 -26.23 -23.11 46.04
CA ALA A 79 -24.79 -23.42 46.05
C ALA A 79 -24.32 -24.00 44.70
N GLU A 80 -25.10 -24.90 44.10
CA GLU A 80 -24.82 -25.47 42.78
C GLU A 80 -24.88 -24.38 41.68
N ALA A 81 -25.87 -23.50 41.73
CA ALA A 81 -25.98 -22.36 40.81
C ALA A 81 -24.79 -21.40 40.94
N ALA A 82 -24.36 -21.09 42.17
CA ALA A 82 -23.18 -20.26 42.40
C ALA A 82 -21.89 -20.91 41.88
N ALA A 83 -21.74 -22.23 42.04
CA ALA A 83 -20.60 -22.97 41.52
C ALA A 83 -20.57 -22.99 39.98
N LEU A 84 -21.73 -23.16 39.34
CA LEU A 84 -21.84 -23.09 37.88
C LEU A 84 -21.49 -21.68 37.36
N ALA A 85 -21.98 -20.63 38.04
CA ALA A 85 -21.66 -19.25 37.69
C ALA A 85 -20.15 -18.95 37.83
N ALA A 86 -19.50 -19.46 38.89
CA ALA A 86 -18.05 -19.32 39.06
C ALA A 86 -17.27 -20.04 37.95
N ASN A 87 -17.70 -21.25 37.55
CA ASN A 87 -17.09 -21.99 36.45
C ASN A 87 -17.27 -21.28 35.10
N ALA A 88 -18.46 -20.72 34.84
CA ALA A 88 -18.72 -19.93 33.64
C ALA A 88 -17.83 -18.67 33.59
N ALA A 89 -17.67 -17.96 34.71
CA ALA A 89 -16.78 -16.81 34.80
C ALA A 89 -15.31 -17.19 34.53
N LYS A 90 -14.86 -18.35 35.04
CA LYS A 90 -13.51 -18.87 34.77
C LYS A 90 -13.32 -19.18 33.28
N LEU A 91 -14.30 -19.80 32.63
CA LEU A 91 -14.22 -20.13 31.21
C LEU A 91 -14.16 -18.86 30.33
N LEU A 92 -14.97 -17.85 30.65
CA LEU A 92 -14.93 -16.56 29.95
C LEU A 92 -13.58 -15.85 30.12
N ALA A 93 -13.00 -15.91 31.32
CA ALA A 93 -11.66 -15.35 31.56
C ALA A 93 -10.58 -16.09 30.74
N GLN A 94 -10.67 -17.42 30.61
CA GLN A 94 -9.76 -18.19 29.78
C GLN A 94 -9.90 -17.85 28.29
N GLN A 95 -11.13 -17.67 27.80
CA GLN A 95 -11.37 -17.27 26.42
C GLN A 95 -10.81 -15.89 26.12
N ALA A 96 -10.99 -14.92 27.02
CA ALA A 96 -10.45 -13.57 26.85
C ALA A 96 -8.92 -13.57 26.74
N VAL A 97 -8.22 -14.47 27.45
CA VAL A 97 -6.76 -14.63 27.34
C VAL A 97 -6.36 -15.19 25.97
N LEU A 98 -7.12 -16.16 25.45
CA LEU A 98 -6.88 -16.72 24.11
C LEU A 98 -7.09 -15.67 23.02
N ASP A 99 -8.16 -14.89 23.11
CA ASP A 99 -8.49 -13.83 22.16
C ASP A 99 -7.41 -12.72 22.18
N ALA A 100 -6.94 -12.34 23.37
CA ALA A 100 -5.82 -11.40 23.51
C ALA A 100 -4.53 -11.94 22.88
N GLY A 101 -4.23 -13.23 23.05
CA GLY A 101 -3.10 -13.89 22.41
C GLY A 101 -3.18 -13.86 20.88
N ALA A 102 -4.37 -14.10 20.31
CA ALA A 102 -4.61 -14.03 18.87
C ALA A 102 -4.44 -12.59 18.33
N GLN A 103 -4.92 -11.58 19.06
CA GLN A 103 -4.73 -10.17 18.68
C GLN A 103 -3.25 -9.76 18.69
N VAL A 104 -2.48 -10.23 19.68
CA VAL A 104 -1.03 -9.98 19.72
C VAL A 104 -0.33 -10.63 18.54
N ALA A 105 -0.68 -11.87 18.17
CA ALA A 105 -0.09 -12.55 17.02
C ALA A 105 -0.33 -11.80 15.70
N LEU A 106 -1.57 -11.35 15.45
CA LEU A 106 -1.90 -10.53 14.27
C LEU A 106 -1.13 -9.21 14.23
N ALA A 107 -0.95 -8.56 15.39
CA ALA A 107 -0.18 -7.32 15.48
C ALA A 107 1.31 -7.52 15.18
N VAL A 108 1.89 -8.65 15.59
CA VAL A 108 3.29 -9.02 15.27
C VAL A 108 3.44 -9.27 13.77
N GLU A 109 2.54 -10.04 13.15
CA GLU A 109 2.60 -10.30 11.70
C GLU A 109 2.48 -9.02 10.87
N GLU A 110 1.62 -8.07 11.30
CA GLU A 110 1.49 -6.78 10.63
C GLU A 110 2.73 -5.89 10.82
N ALA A 111 3.34 -5.93 12.01
CA ALA A 111 4.61 -5.23 12.27
C ALA A 111 5.74 -5.78 11.39
N ASP A 112 5.87 -7.10 11.28
CA ASP A 112 6.86 -7.76 10.43
C ASP A 112 6.65 -7.41 8.95
N ARG A 113 5.39 -7.36 8.49
CA ARG A 113 5.05 -6.94 7.12
C ARG A 113 5.43 -5.49 6.87
N ALA A 114 5.19 -4.59 7.82
CA ALA A 114 5.56 -3.18 7.73
C ALA A 114 7.09 -3.01 7.71
N GLU A 115 7.82 -3.76 8.52
CA GLU A 115 9.29 -3.77 8.52
C GLU A 115 9.84 -4.29 7.19
N LEU A 116 9.29 -5.38 6.64
CA LEU A 116 9.68 -5.89 5.33
C LEU A 116 9.41 -4.87 4.21
N ALA A 117 8.27 -4.17 4.27
CA ALA A 117 7.95 -3.11 3.31
C ALA A 117 8.94 -1.92 3.43
N ALA A 118 9.34 -1.54 4.65
CA ALA A 118 10.31 -0.48 4.88
C ALA A 118 11.74 -0.89 4.49
N ASN A 119 12.13 -2.14 4.72
CA ASN A 119 13.43 -2.69 4.32
C ASN A 119 13.50 -2.93 2.80
N SER A 120 12.37 -3.21 2.15
CA SER A 120 12.28 -3.20 0.69
C SER A 120 12.67 -1.83 0.11
N VAL A 121 12.42 -0.73 0.83
CA VAL A 121 12.86 0.61 0.46
C VAL A 121 14.33 0.86 0.89
N THR A 122 14.73 0.39 2.06
CA THR A 122 16.10 0.54 2.60
C THR A 122 17.04 -0.51 1.98
N GLY A 123 17.54 -0.21 0.78
CA GLY A 123 18.35 -1.14 -0.03
C GLY A 123 17.83 -1.30 -1.46
N SER A 124 16.64 -0.78 -1.75
CA SER A 124 16.21 -0.56 -3.13
C SER A 124 17.22 0.35 -3.82
N THR A 125 17.80 -0.14 -4.91
CA THR A 125 18.58 0.71 -5.80
C THR A 125 17.70 1.68 -6.58
N VAL A 126 16.36 1.51 -6.57
CA VAL A 126 15.42 2.46 -7.19
C VAL A 126 15.42 3.70 -6.31
N PRO A 127 16.08 4.79 -6.74
CA PRO A 127 16.18 5.98 -5.91
C PRO A 127 14.79 6.62 -5.84
N ASP A 128 14.38 7.07 -4.66
CA ASP A 128 13.08 7.70 -4.41
C ASP A 128 12.80 8.78 -5.49
N PRO A 129 11.60 8.84 -6.11
CA PRO A 129 11.20 9.96 -6.96
C PRO A 129 11.11 11.27 -6.16
N ALA A 130 12.27 11.84 -5.80
CA ALA A 130 12.40 13.15 -5.18
C ALA A 130 11.97 14.27 -6.15
N PRO A 131 11.59 15.47 -5.67
CA PRO A 131 11.23 16.59 -6.55
C PRO A 131 12.29 16.89 -7.64
N ASP A 132 13.55 16.60 -7.34
CA ASP A 132 14.70 16.82 -8.22
C ASP A 132 14.79 15.85 -9.42
N ASN A 133 14.04 14.74 -9.40
CA ASN A 133 13.98 13.77 -10.52
C ASN A 133 12.63 13.78 -11.28
N ALA A 134 11.81 14.82 -11.09
CA ALA A 134 10.67 15.08 -11.94
C ALA A 134 11.08 15.11 -13.43
N ALA A 135 10.38 14.36 -14.28
CA ALA A 135 10.66 14.18 -15.71
C ALA A 135 11.95 13.41 -16.08
N MET A 136 12.50 12.64 -15.14
CA MET A 136 13.59 11.69 -15.42
C MET A 136 13.05 10.27 -15.61
N VAL A 137 13.73 9.47 -16.43
CA VAL A 137 13.49 8.04 -16.64
C VAL A 137 14.51 7.27 -15.82
N ALA A 138 14.05 6.32 -15.02
CA ALA A 138 14.92 5.38 -14.33
C ALA A 138 15.37 4.28 -15.30
N TYR A 139 16.67 3.98 -15.32
CA TYR A 139 17.22 2.85 -16.05
C TYR A 139 18.21 2.09 -15.19
N SER A 140 18.32 0.78 -15.44
CA SER A 140 19.23 -0.11 -14.71
C SER A 140 20.55 -0.24 -15.45
N THR A 141 21.67 -0.20 -14.71
CA THR A 141 23.01 -0.53 -15.21
C THR A 141 23.41 -1.98 -14.92
N GLY A 142 22.49 -2.80 -14.41
CA GLY A 142 22.77 -4.16 -13.94
C GLY A 142 23.38 -4.23 -12.53
N SER A 143 23.85 -3.10 -11.97
CA SER A 143 24.35 -3.02 -10.58
C SER A 143 23.71 -1.88 -9.77
N ALA A 144 23.10 -0.90 -10.44
CA ALA A 144 22.35 0.18 -9.81
C ALA A 144 21.18 0.62 -10.71
N VAL A 145 20.23 1.37 -10.15
CA VAL A 145 19.22 2.11 -10.91
C VAL A 145 19.57 3.60 -10.82
N THR A 146 19.62 4.26 -11.98
CA THR A 146 20.01 5.66 -12.10
C THR A 146 18.93 6.46 -12.80
N TRP A 147 18.76 7.73 -12.44
CA TRP A 147 17.86 8.65 -13.13
C TRP A 147 18.62 9.38 -14.25
N ALA A 148 18.11 9.36 -15.47
CA ALA A 148 18.52 10.29 -16.52
C ALA A 148 17.29 10.99 -17.08
N ARG A 149 17.46 12.23 -17.57
CA ARG A 149 16.44 12.81 -18.46
C ARG A 149 16.33 11.89 -19.67
N GLY A 150 15.11 11.50 -20.03
CA GLY A 150 14.87 10.79 -21.28
C GLY A 150 15.43 11.62 -22.42
N SER A 151 16.57 11.20 -22.97
CA SER A 151 17.26 11.93 -24.03
C SER A 151 16.54 11.66 -25.33
N SER A 152 15.65 12.58 -25.73
CA SER A 152 15.60 12.95 -27.14
C SER A 152 16.99 13.51 -27.45
N ALA A 153 17.74 12.93 -28.39
CA ALA A 153 19.11 13.32 -28.70
C ALA A 153 19.19 14.86 -28.76
N ALA A 154 20.01 15.47 -27.91
CA ALA A 154 20.14 16.92 -27.88
C ALA A 154 20.63 17.35 -29.27
N VAL A 155 19.79 18.07 -30.00
CA VAL A 155 20.12 18.56 -31.34
C VAL A 155 21.08 19.72 -31.19
N ILE A 156 22.32 19.56 -31.64
CA ILE A 156 23.39 20.54 -31.50
C ILE A 156 23.31 21.53 -32.68
N PRO A 157 23.12 22.83 -32.45
CA PRO A 157 23.15 23.82 -33.52
C PRO A 157 24.58 24.01 -34.04
N VAL A 158 24.72 24.06 -35.36
CA VAL A 158 26.00 24.25 -36.07
C VAL A 158 25.93 25.53 -36.88
N ALA A 159 26.79 26.49 -36.57
CA ALA A 159 26.87 27.79 -37.25
C ALA A 159 28.19 28.02 -38.00
N ALA A 160 29.15 27.09 -37.88
CA ALA A 160 30.48 27.14 -38.50
C ALA A 160 30.99 25.70 -38.74
N ASP A 161 32.12 25.56 -39.43
CA ASP A 161 32.76 24.28 -39.68
C ASP A 161 33.03 23.51 -38.38
N VAL A 162 32.74 22.20 -38.37
CA VAL A 162 32.81 21.39 -37.15
C VAL A 162 33.15 19.93 -37.44
N LEU A 163 33.86 19.29 -36.52
CA LEU A 163 34.06 17.84 -36.47
C LEU A 163 32.88 17.19 -35.74
N LEU A 164 32.20 16.29 -36.43
CA LEU A 164 31.04 15.57 -35.91
C LEU A 164 31.49 14.43 -35.00
N MET A 165 30.66 14.13 -34.01
CA MET A 165 30.85 13.04 -33.06
C MET A 165 29.74 12.00 -33.25
N ASP A 166 30.09 10.74 -32.98
CA ASP A 166 29.17 9.61 -33.06
C ASP A 166 28.01 9.73 -32.07
N GLY A 167 26.82 9.30 -32.48
CA GLY A 167 25.60 9.22 -31.66
C GLY A 167 24.87 10.54 -31.47
N LEU A 168 25.27 11.62 -32.16
CA LEU A 168 24.70 12.95 -31.99
C LEU A 168 23.89 13.40 -33.21
N ALA A 169 22.93 14.30 -32.94
CA ALA A 169 22.14 14.98 -33.95
C ALA A 169 22.58 16.44 -34.05
N TYR A 170 22.76 16.92 -35.28
CA TYR A 170 23.24 18.27 -35.58
C TYR A 170 22.22 19.00 -36.44
N ARG A 171 21.93 20.25 -36.08
CA ARG A 171 21.11 21.15 -36.88
C ARG A 171 21.98 22.22 -37.52
N LEU A 172 22.03 22.24 -38.84
CA LEU A 172 22.79 23.22 -39.61
C LEU A 172 22.03 24.54 -39.64
N THR A 173 22.44 25.48 -38.79
CA THR A 173 21.80 26.79 -38.62
C THR A 173 22.61 27.94 -39.25
N ALA A 174 23.69 27.60 -39.97
CA ALA A 174 24.57 28.59 -40.57
C ALA A 174 23.89 29.29 -41.76
N ALA A 175 23.93 30.63 -41.78
CA ALA A 175 23.44 31.44 -42.90
C ALA A 175 24.42 31.50 -44.09
N ALA A 176 25.59 30.87 -43.95
CA ALA A 176 26.62 30.72 -44.99
C ALA A 176 26.99 29.24 -45.11
N PRO A 177 27.53 28.80 -46.26
CA PRO A 177 28.01 27.43 -46.43
C PRO A 177 28.98 27.05 -45.32
N VAL A 178 28.81 25.84 -44.79
CA VAL A 178 29.70 25.26 -43.77
C VAL A 178 30.05 23.85 -44.16
N THR A 179 31.22 23.41 -43.70
CA THR A 179 31.73 22.06 -43.86
C THR A 179 31.64 21.33 -42.53
N VAL A 180 30.78 20.33 -42.46
CA VAL A 180 30.69 19.41 -41.32
C VAL A 180 31.49 18.16 -41.64
N THR A 181 32.43 17.80 -40.79
CA THR A 181 33.39 16.73 -41.06
C THR A 181 33.03 15.49 -40.25
N LEU A 182 32.77 14.36 -40.92
CA LEU A 182 32.44 13.09 -40.27
C LEU A 182 33.61 12.58 -39.40
N PRO A 183 33.39 11.67 -38.43
CA PRO A 183 34.47 11.02 -37.70
C PRO A 183 35.46 10.30 -38.62
N ALA A 184 36.77 10.43 -38.37
CA ALA A 184 37.80 9.73 -39.17
C ALA A 184 37.85 8.22 -38.89
N ASP A 185 37.62 7.84 -37.62
CA ASP A 185 37.67 6.47 -37.11
C ASP A 185 36.33 6.07 -36.45
N PRO A 186 35.24 5.98 -37.23
CA PRO A 186 33.95 5.54 -36.71
C PRO A 186 33.94 4.04 -36.37
N ALA A 187 33.27 3.67 -35.28
CA ALA A 187 32.95 2.27 -34.99
C ALA A 187 31.84 1.75 -35.93
N THR A 188 31.77 0.43 -36.14
CA THR A 188 30.64 -0.16 -36.87
C THR A 188 29.34 0.13 -36.13
N GLY A 189 28.35 0.69 -36.83
CA GLY A 189 27.08 1.14 -36.24
C GLY A 189 27.08 2.59 -35.76
N ALA A 190 28.22 3.30 -35.85
CA ALA A 190 28.28 4.74 -35.57
C ALA A 190 27.29 5.50 -36.46
N ALA A 191 26.57 6.46 -35.91
CA ALA A 191 25.54 7.20 -36.62
C ALA A 191 25.56 8.69 -36.26
N VAL A 192 25.34 9.54 -37.26
CA VAL A 192 25.20 10.98 -37.11
C VAL A 192 23.94 11.41 -37.85
N ARG A 193 23.07 12.16 -37.17
CA ARG A 193 21.89 12.77 -37.78
C ARG A 193 22.19 14.20 -38.17
N LEU A 194 21.91 14.56 -39.42
CA LEU A 194 22.05 15.93 -39.92
C LEU A 194 20.68 16.49 -40.30
N ILE A 195 20.39 17.69 -39.80
CA ILE A 195 19.13 18.40 -40.00
C ILE A 195 19.45 19.76 -40.60
N ASP A 196 19.09 20.00 -41.85
CA ASP A 196 19.17 21.33 -42.44
C ASP A 196 18.11 22.25 -41.82
N ALA A 197 18.46 23.49 -41.46
CA ALA A 197 17.49 24.42 -40.86
C ALA A 197 16.52 25.04 -41.88
N GLY A 198 16.66 24.78 -43.18
CA GLY A 198 15.80 25.27 -44.23
C GLY A 198 16.15 26.68 -44.71
N LEU A 199 17.41 27.11 -44.56
CA LEU A 199 17.85 28.47 -44.90
C LEU A 199 18.18 28.66 -46.40
N GLY A 200 18.06 27.61 -47.22
CA GLY A 200 18.39 27.67 -48.64
C GLY A 200 19.89 27.77 -48.93
N VAL A 201 20.72 27.37 -47.96
CA VAL A 201 22.18 27.38 -48.05
C VAL A 201 22.68 25.96 -48.31
N THR A 202 23.62 25.81 -49.24
CA THR A 202 24.25 24.51 -49.52
C THR A 202 25.36 24.24 -48.53
N HIS A 203 25.28 23.11 -47.81
CA HIS A 203 26.29 22.68 -46.84
C HIS A 203 27.06 21.45 -47.37
N THR A 204 28.30 21.29 -46.91
CA THR A 204 29.15 20.15 -47.31
C THR A 204 29.39 19.23 -46.12
N VAL A 205 29.25 17.92 -46.35
CA VAL A 205 29.58 16.86 -45.39
C VAL A 205 30.89 16.22 -45.84
N ALA A 206 31.98 16.59 -45.18
CA ALA A 206 33.31 16.08 -45.48
C ALA A 206 33.49 14.65 -44.94
N ARG A 207 33.99 13.77 -45.80
CA ARG A 207 34.07 12.32 -45.56
C ARG A 207 35.13 11.86 -44.56
N ASN A 208 36.08 12.74 -44.25
CA ASN A 208 37.18 12.56 -43.29
C ASN A 208 37.94 11.24 -43.39
N GLY A 209 38.26 10.81 -44.62
CA GLY A 209 39.08 9.61 -44.85
C GLY A 209 38.30 8.32 -45.08
N ARG A 210 37.00 8.26 -44.77
CA ARG A 210 36.11 7.16 -45.20
C ARG A 210 35.35 7.55 -46.47
N THR A 211 34.81 6.60 -47.22
CA THR A 211 33.95 6.90 -48.40
C THR A 211 32.50 7.08 -47.95
N ILE A 212 31.73 7.83 -48.74
CA ILE A 212 30.28 7.99 -48.55
C ILE A 212 29.59 7.26 -49.69
N MET A 213 28.75 6.27 -49.39
CA MET A 213 28.07 5.41 -50.38
C MET A 213 29.03 4.73 -51.37
N GLY A 214 30.26 4.42 -50.93
CA GLY A 214 31.33 3.87 -51.77
C GLY A 214 32.06 4.90 -52.63
N ALA A 215 31.65 6.16 -52.64
CA ALA A 215 32.29 7.23 -53.40
C ALA A 215 33.35 7.97 -52.57
N ALA A 216 34.44 8.39 -53.24
CA ALA A 216 35.55 9.15 -52.64
C ALA A 216 35.34 10.67 -52.75
N GLU A 217 34.10 11.12 -52.65
CA GLU A 217 33.68 12.51 -52.73
C GLU A 217 32.90 12.90 -51.46
N ASP A 218 32.83 14.20 -51.20
CA ASP A 218 32.07 14.76 -50.08
C ASP A 218 30.58 14.84 -50.45
N LEU A 219 29.70 14.70 -49.46
CA LEU A 219 28.25 14.79 -49.67
C LEU A 219 27.81 16.25 -49.62
N VAL A 220 27.03 16.68 -50.62
CA VAL A 220 26.45 18.02 -50.69
C VAL A 220 25.00 17.98 -50.22
N LEU A 221 24.64 18.86 -49.30
CA LEU A 221 23.28 19.08 -48.83
C LEU A 221 22.73 20.35 -49.49
N ASP A 222 22.02 20.19 -50.60
CA ASP A 222 21.46 21.29 -51.42
C ASP A 222 19.93 21.39 -51.32
N VAL A 223 19.27 20.45 -50.65
CA VAL A 223 17.82 20.44 -50.42
C VAL A 223 17.49 21.12 -49.08
N PRO A 224 16.75 22.25 -49.07
CA PRO A 224 16.39 22.95 -47.84
C PRO A 224 15.49 22.10 -46.93
N GLY A 225 15.81 22.07 -45.64
CA GLY A 225 15.04 21.34 -44.62
C GLY A 225 15.22 19.82 -44.67
N LEU A 226 16.19 19.31 -45.44
CA LEU A 226 16.52 17.90 -45.50
C LEU A 226 16.97 17.38 -44.13
N VAL A 227 16.50 16.18 -43.78
CA VAL A 227 17.02 15.38 -42.67
C VAL A 227 17.64 14.14 -43.26
N VAL A 228 18.90 13.87 -42.92
CA VAL A 228 19.63 12.69 -43.38
C VAL A 228 20.30 12.02 -42.19
N ASP A 229 20.13 10.70 -42.10
CA ASP A 229 20.86 9.86 -41.16
C ASP A 229 22.05 9.24 -41.89
N VAL A 230 23.24 9.46 -41.36
CA VAL A 230 24.49 8.93 -41.91
C VAL A 230 25.06 7.93 -40.91
N TRP A 231 25.24 6.67 -41.31
CA TRP A 231 25.73 5.61 -40.42
C TRP A 231 26.86 4.79 -41.05
N PHE A 232 27.77 4.27 -40.24
CA PHE A 232 28.96 3.54 -40.69
C PHE A 232 28.74 2.03 -40.63
N ASN A 233 28.90 1.32 -41.75
CA ASN A 233 28.69 -0.13 -41.81
C ASN A 233 29.93 -0.98 -41.50
N GLY A 234 31.05 -0.34 -41.13
CA GLY A 234 32.34 -0.99 -40.92
C GLY A 234 33.35 -0.76 -42.06
N ALA A 235 32.92 -0.26 -43.20
CA ALA A 235 33.77 0.07 -44.34
C ALA A 235 33.52 1.49 -44.88
N ASP A 236 32.26 1.85 -45.07
CA ASP A 236 31.84 3.12 -45.65
C ASP A 236 30.62 3.73 -44.95
N TRP A 237 30.42 5.04 -45.14
CA TRP A 237 29.25 5.76 -44.66
C TRP A 237 28.05 5.47 -45.56
N ARG A 238 26.89 5.22 -44.96
CA ARG A 238 25.62 4.92 -45.61
C ARG A 238 24.58 5.97 -45.23
N LEU A 239 23.74 6.31 -46.19
CA LEU A 239 22.62 7.21 -46.00
C LEU A 239 21.35 6.39 -45.76
N ALA A 240 20.52 6.84 -44.82
CA ALA A 240 19.22 6.27 -44.50
C ALA A 240 18.12 7.34 -44.60
#